data_AF-A0A9P9D3A2-F1
#
_entry.id   AF-A0A9P9D3A2-F1
#
_cell.length_a   1.000
_cell.length_b   1.000
_cell.length_c   1.000
_cell.angle_alpha   90.00
_cell.angle_beta   90.00
_cell.angle_gamma   90.00
#
_symmetry.space_group_name_H-M   'P 1'
#
loop_
_entity.id
_entity.type
_entity.pdbx_description
1 polymer ?
#
loop_
_entity_poly.entity_id
_entity_poly.type
_entity_poly.pdbx_seq_one_letter_code
_entity_poly.pdbx_strand_id
1 'polypeptide(L)' 'MNNLSLTYCNQGRWKEAEELNVQVMETSKRVLGDEHLDTLANMNNLAYTSKGLGHHDRAISMMETCV' A
#
# COMPACT_ATOMS: atom_id res chain seq x y z
N MET A 1 5.36 7.94 6.05
CA MET A 1 4.78 7.85 4.70
C MET A 1 3.30 7.46 4.72
N ASN A 2 2.85 6.54 5.59
CA ASN A 2 1.44 6.16 5.75
C ASN A 2 0.44 7.32 5.96
N ASN A 3 0.84 8.37 6.70
CA ASN A 3 -0.03 9.53 6.94
C ASN A 3 -0.33 10.35 5.66
N LEU A 4 0.59 10.34 4.69
CA LEU A 4 0.42 11.11 3.45
C LEU A 4 -0.52 10.38 2.47
N SER A 5 -0.43 9.05 2.34
CA SER A 5 -1.37 8.30 1.49
C SER A 5 -2.80 8.34 2.03
N LEU A 6 -2.98 8.24 3.35
CA LEU A 6 -4.29 8.46 4.00
C LEU A 6 -4.85 9.86 3.73
N THR A 7 -4.00 10.88 3.71
CA THR A 7 -4.40 12.25 3.40
C THR A 7 -4.88 12.36 1.95
N TYR A 8 -4.20 11.70 1.00
CA TYR A 8 -4.65 11.64 -0.39
C TYR A 8 -5.96 10.86 -0.56
N CYS A 9 -6.14 9.74 0.14
CA CYS A 9 -7.41 9.01 0.17
C CYS A 9 -8.55 9.92 0.66
N ASN A 10 -8.34 10.68 1.74
CA ASN A 10 -9.34 11.62 2.27
C ASN A 10 -9.65 12.79 1.32
N GLN A 11 -8.73 13.15 0.42
CA GLN A 11 -8.94 14.15 -0.63
C GLN A 11 -9.60 13.56 -1.89
N GLY A 12 -9.91 12.25 -1.92
CA GLY A 12 -10.41 11.57 -3.13
C GLY A 12 -9.33 11.28 -4.17
N ARG A 13 -8.06 11.53 -3.84
CA ARG A 13 -6.88 11.35 -4.71
C ARG A 13 -6.33 9.94 -4.56
N TRP A 14 -7.19 8.95 -4.75
CA TRP A 14 -6.86 7.55 -4.48
C TRP A 14 -5.71 7.01 -5.34
N LYS A 15 -5.57 7.49 -6.58
CA LYS A 15 -4.52 7.07 -7.51
C LYS A 15 -3.12 7.50 -7.04
N GLU A 16 -3.00 8.71 -6.53
CA GLU A 16 -1.74 9.23 -5.98
C GLU A 16 -1.40 8.58 -4.63
N ALA A 17 -2.42 8.25 -3.83
CA ALA A 17 -2.25 7.44 -2.63
C ALA A 17 -1.71 6.03 -2.97
N GLU A 18 -2.20 5.43 -4.05
CA GLU A 18 -1.78 4.12 -4.53
C GLU A 18 -0.32 4.14 -5.00
N GLU A 19 0.04 5.06 -5.91
CA GLU A 19 1.41 5.18 -6.40
C GLU A 19 2.42 5.43 -5.27
N LEU A 20 2.06 6.28 -4.30
CA LEU A 20 2.91 6.54 -3.14
C LEU A 20 3.10 5.28 -2.30
N ASN A 21 2.03 4.55 -1.97
CA ASN A 21 2.13 3.33 -1.19
C ASN A 21 2.91 2.22 -1.94
N VAL A 22 2.80 2.11 -3.28
CA VAL A 22 3.61 1.20 -4.10
C VAL A 22 5.10 1.52 -3.97
N GLN A 23 5.50 2.78 -4.19
CA GLN A 23 6.91 3.18 -4.14
C GLN A 23 7.54 2.91 -2.77
N VAL A 24 6.77 3.18 -1.70
CA VAL A 24 7.24 2.98 -0.34
C VAL A 24 7.35 1.48 -0.05
N MET A 25 6.38 0.66 -0.48
CA MET A 25 6.47 -0.79 -0.36
C MET A 25 7.70 -1.35 -1.10
N GLU A 26 7.94 -0.97 -2.35
CA GLU A 26 9.10 -1.43 -3.12
C GLU A 26 10.43 -1.00 -2.46
N THR A 27 10.47 0.22 -1.92
CA THR A 27 11.65 0.72 -1.20
C THR A 27 11.87 -0.04 0.09
N SER A 28 10.83 -0.27 0.89
CA SER A 28 10.90 -1.06 2.12
C SER A 28 11.29 -2.51 1.83
N LYS A 29 10.72 -3.14 0.80
CA LYS A 29 11.10 -4.47 0.34
C LYS A 29 12.57 -4.56 -0.02
N ARG A 30 13.12 -3.56 -0.73
CA ARG A 30 14.54 -3.52 -1.12
C ARG A 30 15.48 -3.27 0.06
N VAL A 31 15.09 -2.42 1.01
CA VAL A 31 15.97 -1.95 2.09
C VAL A 31 15.87 -2.83 3.33
N LEU A 32 14.65 -3.24 3.69
CA LEU A 32 14.32 -3.92 4.94
C LEU A 32 13.95 -5.40 4.73
N GLY A 33 13.62 -5.80 3.50
CA GLY A 33 13.17 -7.14 3.16
C GLY A 33 11.64 -7.31 3.21
N ASP A 34 11.18 -8.47 2.75
CA ASP A 34 9.75 -8.79 2.62
C ASP A 34 9.06 -9.02 3.96
N GLU A 35 9.75 -9.59 4.95
CA GLU A 35 9.19 -9.94 6.26
C GLU A 35 9.21 -8.77 7.26
N HIS A 36 9.77 -7.62 6.89
CA HIS A 36 9.87 -6.51 7.81
C HIS A 36 8.50 -5.89 8.10
N LEU A 37 8.23 -5.59 9.38
CA LEU A 37 6.94 -5.04 9.84
C LEU A 37 6.52 -3.77 9.08
N ASP A 38 7.48 -2.93 8.70
CA ASP A 38 7.20 -1.73 7.89
C ASP A 38 6.75 -2.07 6.46
N THR A 39 7.31 -3.11 5.84
CA THR A 39 6.88 -3.59 4.52
C THR A 39 5.44 -4.11 4.59
N LEU A 40 5.12 -4.90 5.62
CA LEU A 40 3.77 -5.40 5.88
C LEU A 40 2.75 -4.28 6.15
N ALA A 41 3.13 -3.26 6.93
CA ALA A 41 2.28 -2.11 7.21
C ALA A 41 1.95 -1.33 5.92
N ASN A 42 2.92 -1.17 5.02
CA ASN A 42 2.72 -0.48 3.74
C ASN A 42 1.82 -1.29 2.79
N MET A 43 1.96 -2.62 2.75
CA MET A 43 1.07 -3.51 1.99
C MET A 43 -0.39 -3.40 2.47
N ASN A 44 -0.59 -3.38 3.80
CA ASN A 44 -1.92 -3.26 4.39
C ASN A 44 -2.60 -1.93 4.01
N ASN A 45 -1.82 -0.84 4.01
CA ASN A 45 -2.32 0.46 3.56
C ASN A 45 -2.59 0.50 2.05
N LEU A 46 -1.78 -0.18 1.23
CA LEU A 46 -2.05 -0.26 -0.21
C LEU A 46 -3.34 -1.05 -0.48
N ALA A 47 -3.58 -2.17 0.21
CA ALA A 47 -4.82 -2.92 0.09
C ALA A 47 -6.06 -2.08 0.47
N TYR A 48 -5.96 -1.24 1.50
CA TYR A 48 -7.01 -0.29 1.86
C TYR A 48 -7.30 0.72 0.75
N THR A 49 -6.24 1.30 0.15
CA THR A 49 -6.37 2.25 -0.96
C THR A 49 -6.93 1.60 -2.22
N SER A 50 -6.45 0.40 -2.60
CA SER A 50 -6.92 -0.33 -3.78
C SER A 50 -8.38 -0.80 -3.63
N LYS A 51 -8.84 -1.10 -2.40
CA LYS A 51 -10.27 -1.30 -2.11
C LYS A 51 -11.09 -0.04 -2.41
N GLY A 52 -10.58 1.14 -2.06
CA GLY A 52 -11.22 2.42 -2.37
C GLY A 52 -11.31 2.73 -3.87
N LEU A 53 -10.35 2.23 -4.67
CA LEU A 53 -10.32 2.35 -6.13
C LEU A 53 -11.19 1.31 -6.87
N GLY A 54 -11.71 0.30 -6.17
CA GLY A 54 -12.39 -0.84 -6.79
C GLY A 54 -11.44 -1.86 -7.45
N HIS A 55 -10.13 -1.72 -7.26
CA HIS A 55 -9.12 -2.67 -7.71
C HIS A 55 -8.96 -3.83 -6.71
N HIS A 56 -10.03 -4.61 -6.51
CA HIS A 56 -10.08 -5.66 -5.51
C HIS A 56 -9.09 -6.80 -5.78
N ASP A 57 -8.85 -7.16 -7.03
CA ASP A 57 -7.93 -8.24 -7.41
C ASP A 57 -6.48 -7.94 -6.97
N ARG A 58 -6.08 -6.68 -7.06
CA ARG A 58 -4.74 -6.22 -6.66
C ARG A 58 -4.60 -6.15 -5.15
N ALA A 59 -5.66 -5.74 -4.44
CA ALA A 59 -5.67 -5.76 -2.98
C ALA A 59 -5.55 -7.20 -2.43
N ILE A 60 -6.18 -8.17 -3.09
CA ILE A 60 -6.11 -9.60 -2.72
C ILE A 60 -4.71 -10.13 -2.95
N SER A 61 -4.10 -9.90 -4.11
CA SER A 61 -2.74 -10.42 -4.39
C SER A 61 -1.69 -9.90 -3.41
N MET A 62 -1.87 -8.67 -2.91
CA MET A 62 -0.98 -8.09 -1.91
C MET A 62 -1.16 -8.68 -0.53
N MET A 63 -2.41 -8.95 -0.12
CA MET A 63 -2.69 -9.63 1.14
C MET A 63 -2.22 -11.09 1.11
N GLU A 64 -2.30 -11.76 -0.04
CA GLU A 64 -1.77 -13.12 -0.23
C GLU A 64 -0.25 -13.17 -0.12
N THR A 65 0.47 -12.10 -0.47
CA THR A 65 1.94 -12.04 -0.32
C THR A 65 2.38 -11.92 1.16
N CYS A 66 1.45 -11.66 2.08
CA CYS A 66 1.71 -11.59 3.52
C CYS A 66 1.59 -12.94 4.25
N VAL A 67 1.13 -14.02 3.58
CA VAL A 67 0.95 -15.38 4.15
C VAL A 67 1.97 -16.34 3.56
#